data_AF-A0AAE1TRB3-F1
#
_entry.id   AF-A0AAE1TRB3-F1
#
_cell.length_a   1.000
_cell.length_b   1.000
_cell.length_c   1.000
_cell.angle_alpha   90.00
_cell.angle_beta   90.00
_cell.angle_gamma   90.00
#
_symmetry.space_group_name_H-M   'P 1'
#
loop_
_entity.id
_entity.type
_entity.pdbx_description
1 polymer ?
#
loop_
_entity_poly.entity_id
_entity_poly.type
_entity_poly.pdbx_seq_one_letter_code
_entity_poly.pdbx_strand_id
1 'polypeptide(L)'
;MITTYPFTASGMAWLVVSWFRRRDWHILTTGIFTYTNDERFSVLHPEESDDWTLQLKYTTRRDNGTYECQLSTGTGVSSQFVNLYVVVPQASIMGSKDYHVQLGSTINLVCVIKHSPTPLQYVFWYHNDHMINYDTLRGGINVTTDTGPVKTQSNLVISDARYEDTGNYTCTAPNTQSASSNVYVSHGDKMAAIQRRKAGAGAGCLQVTCPWLWSLLWAAFLGLR
;
A
#
# COMPACT_ATOMS: atom_id res chain seq x y z
N MET A 1 11.26 2.51 1.65
CA MET A 1 12.45 2.77 2.50
C MET A 1 12.71 1.51 3.29
N ILE A 2 13.88 0.92 3.11
CA ILE A 2 14.24 -0.39 3.67
C ILE A 2 14.96 -0.12 4.97
N THR A 3 14.65 -0.88 6.01
CA THR A 3 15.59 -1.07 7.11
C THR A 3 16.70 -1.95 6.56
N THR A 4 17.67 -1.36 5.84
CA THR A 4 18.98 -1.99 5.73
C THR A 4 19.58 -1.85 7.11
N TYR A 5 19.53 -2.92 7.91
CA TYR A 5 20.54 -3.06 8.94
C TYR A 5 21.86 -3.09 8.18
N PRO A 6 22.79 -2.13 8.38
CA PRO A 6 24.15 -2.33 7.91
C PRO A 6 24.62 -3.64 8.55
N PHE A 7 24.75 -4.68 7.75
CA PHE A 7 25.13 -5.99 8.26
C PHE A 7 26.64 -6.01 8.34
N THR A 8 27.13 -5.75 9.54
CA THR A 8 28.54 -5.68 9.86
C THR A 8 29.05 -7.07 10.24
N ALA A 9 29.94 -7.62 9.42
CA ALA A 9 30.79 -8.73 9.82
C ALA A 9 32.12 -8.16 10.28
N SER A 10 32.49 -8.34 11.55
CA SER A 10 33.77 -7.91 12.13
C SER A 10 34.85 -8.96 11.85
N GLY A 11 35.81 -8.67 10.98
CA GLY A 11 36.95 -9.54 10.69
C GLY A 11 38.29 -8.81 10.74
N MET A 12 39.32 -9.44 11.32
CA MET A 12 40.69 -8.91 11.34
C MET A 12 41.25 -8.71 9.92
N ALA A 13 42.21 -7.78 9.78
CA ALA A 13 42.86 -7.30 8.54
C ALA A 13 43.42 -8.34 7.53
N TRP A 14 43.33 -9.66 7.80
CA TRP A 14 43.79 -10.74 6.93
C TRP A 14 42.66 -11.66 6.43
N LEU A 15 41.41 -11.39 6.80
CA LEU A 15 40.25 -12.21 6.44
C LEU A 15 39.55 -11.64 5.20
N VAL A 16 39.24 -12.51 4.24
CA VAL A 16 38.50 -12.13 3.03
C VAL A 16 37.02 -12.40 3.24
N VAL A 17 36.20 -11.34 3.17
CA VAL A 17 34.75 -11.42 3.28
C VAL A 17 34.14 -11.53 1.89
N SER A 18 33.26 -12.50 1.66
CA SER A 18 32.53 -12.68 0.41
C SER A 18 31.03 -12.75 0.64
N TRP A 19 30.26 -12.09 -0.22
CA TRP A 19 28.80 -12.08 -0.16
C TRP A 19 28.21 -12.89 -1.31
N PHE A 20 27.25 -13.75 -0.97
CA PHE A 20 26.56 -14.63 -1.91
C PHE A 20 25.06 -14.44 -1.80
N ARG A 21 24.38 -14.59 -2.94
CA ARG A 21 22.93 -14.72 -2.98
C ARG A 21 22.57 -16.20 -3.04
N ARG A 22 21.85 -16.69 -2.01
CA ARG A 22 21.63 -18.14 -1.83
C ARG A 22 20.73 -18.77 -2.88
N ARG A 23 19.75 -18.02 -3.41
CA ARG A 23 18.73 -18.57 -4.32
C ARG A 23 19.31 -19.15 -5.61
N ASP A 24 20.44 -18.60 -6.06
CA ASP A 24 21.12 -18.90 -7.32
C ASP A 24 22.63 -19.12 -7.13
N TRP A 25 23.11 -19.15 -5.88
CA TRP A 25 24.53 -19.24 -5.53
C TRP A 25 25.41 -18.21 -6.25
N HIS A 26 24.85 -17.04 -6.55
CA HIS A 26 25.55 -16.00 -7.28
C HIS A 26 26.48 -15.22 -6.35
N ILE A 27 27.76 -15.11 -6.72
CA ILE A 27 28.74 -14.29 -6.01
C ILE A 27 28.42 -12.83 -6.27
N LEU A 28 28.14 -12.08 -5.20
CA LEU A 28 27.86 -10.65 -5.28
C LEU A 28 29.17 -9.88 -5.18
N THR A 29 29.95 -10.12 -4.12
CA THR A 29 31.17 -9.38 -3.83
C THR A 29 32.19 -10.27 -3.11
N THR A 30 33.48 -9.97 -3.27
CA THR A 30 34.59 -10.58 -2.52
C THR A 30 35.60 -9.49 -2.19
N GLY A 31 35.83 -9.27 -0.90
CA GLY A 31 36.53 -8.09 -0.40
C GLY A 31 35.84 -6.82 -0.92
N ILE A 32 36.64 -5.88 -1.43
CA ILE A 32 36.16 -4.63 -2.02
C ILE A 32 35.63 -4.76 -3.45
N PHE A 33 35.82 -5.93 -4.08
CA PHE A 33 35.47 -6.15 -5.48
C PHE A 33 34.05 -6.67 -5.63
N THR A 34 33.32 -6.13 -6.60
CA THR A 34 31.95 -6.55 -6.95
C THR A 34 32.01 -7.46 -8.18
N TYR A 35 31.40 -8.64 -8.09
CA TYR A 35 31.40 -9.68 -9.14
C TYR A 35 30.07 -9.79 -9.87
N THR A 36 28.99 -9.25 -9.30
CA THR A 36 27.70 -9.14 -9.99
C THR A 36 27.71 -7.97 -10.97
N ASN A 37 27.01 -8.15 -12.10
CA ASN A 37 26.78 -7.08 -13.08
C ASN A 37 25.67 -6.10 -12.63
N ASP A 38 24.95 -6.41 -11.55
CA ASP A 38 23.93 -5.53 -10.98
C ASP A 38 24.59 -4.43 -10.14
N GLU A 39 24.70 -3.23 -10.72
CA GLU A 39 25.33 -2.03 -10.12
C GLU A 39 24.70 -1.57 -8.80
N ARG A 40 23.51 -2.09 -8.47
CA ARG A 40 22.86 -1.77 -7.20
C ARG A 40 23.57 -2.40 -6.01
N PHE A 41 24.32 -3.48 -6.23
CA PHE A 41 25.13 -4.13 -5.19
C PHE A 41 26.51 -3.49 -5.11
N SER A 42 26.95 -3.22 -3.88
CA SER A 42 28.27 -2.68 -3.58
C SER A 42 28.68 -3.08 -2.17
N VAL A 43 29.98 -2.94 -1.84
CA VAL A 43 30.48 -3.12 -0.48
C VAL A 43 30.76 -1.77 0.14
N LEU A 44 30.36 -1.60 1.39
CA LEU A 44 30.79 -0.52 2.25
C LEU A 44 31.73 -1.10 3.33
N HIS A 45 32.95 -0.58 3.34
CA HIS A 45 33.98 -0.91 4.31
C HIS A 45 34.67 0.40 4.70
N PRO A 46 34.27 1.02 5.82
CA PRO A 46 34.90 2.25 6.31
C PRO A 46 36.39 2.03 6.60
N GLU A 47 37.22 3.03 6.33
CA GLU A 47 38.64 3.00 6.70
C GLU A 47 38.76 2.74 8.22
N GLU A 48 39.67 1.84 8.60
CA GLU A 48 39.91 1.40 9.99
C GLU A 48 38.77 0.64 10.69
N SER A 49 37.72 0.24 9.97
CA SER A 49 36.69 -0.64 10.51
C SER A 49 36.93 -2.09 10.12
N ASP A 50 36.62 -3.02 11.02
CA ASP A 50 36.56 -4.45 10.69
C ASP A 50 35.24 -4.82 9.99
N ASP A 51 34.35 -3.84 9.78
CA ASP A 51 32.99 -4.04 9.28
C ASP A 51 32.92 -4.15 7.75
N TRP A 52 32.32 -5.24 7.29
CA TRP A 52 32.04 -5.48 5.87
C TRP A 52 30.54 -5.51 5.60
N THR A 53 30.00 -4.41 5.04
CA THR A 53 28.56 -4.28 4.78
C THR A 53 28.24 -4.44 3.29
N LEU A 54 27.36 -5.37 2.95
CA LEU A 54 26.74 -5.42 1.62
C LEU A 54 25.68 -4.32 1.51
N GLN A 55 25.89 -3.35 0.62
CA GLN A 55 24.92 -2.33 0.28
C GLN A 55 24.16 -2.71 -0.99
N LEU A 56 22.83 -2.72 -0.89
CA LEU A 56 21.93 -2.87 -2.03
C LEU A 56 21.04 -1.63 -2.17
N LYS A 57 21.19 -0.91 -3.29
CA LYS A 57 20.39 0.28 -3.61
C LYS A 57 19.10 -0.08 -4.35
N TYR A 58 18.09 0.79 -4.25
CA TYR A 58 16.83 0.68 -5.00
C TYR A 58 16.21 -0.74 -4.97
N THR A 59 16.01 -1.28 -3.77
CA THR A 59 15.53 -2.66 -3.63
C THR A 59 14.15 -2.84 -4.24
N THR A 60 13.94 -4.00 -4.81
CA THR A 60 12.67 -4.46 -5.34
C THR A 60 12.20 -5.69 -4.59
N ARG A 61 10.93 -6.07 -4.73
CA ARG A 61 10.40 -7.30 -4.12
C ARG A 61 11.17 -8.56 -4.53
N ARG A 62 11.86 -8.54 -5.68
CA ARG A 62 12.67 -9.68 -6.17
C ARG A 62 13.97 -9.86 -5.40
N ASP A 63 14.42 -8.86 -4.66
CA ASP A 63 15.66 -8.95 -3.89
C ASP A 63 15.44 -9.66 -2.55
N ASN A 64 14.19 -9.94 -2.18
CA ASN A 64 13.81 -10.68 -0.98
C ASN A 64 14.41 -12.10 -1.02
N GLY A 65 15.02 -12.52 0.09
CA GLY A 65 15.65 -13.83 0.21
C GLY A 65 16.83 -13.85 1.16
N THR A 66 17.51 -15.00 1.20
CA THR A 66 18.67 -15.23 2.04
C THR A 66 19.96 -14.87 1.31
N TYR A 67 20.80 -14.09 1.98
CA TYR A 67 22.15 -13.73 1.58
C TYR A 67 23.12 -14.40 2.56
N GLU A 68 24.28 -14.80 2.06
CA GLU A 68 25.31 -15.48 2.86
C GLU A 68 26.58 -14.64 2.85
N CYS A 69 27.08 -14.34 4.04
CA CYS A 69 28.38 -13.75 4.26
C CYS A 69 29.36 -14.86 4.62
N GLN A 70 30.40 -15.04 3.81
CA GLN A 70 31.45 -16.01 4.03
C GLN A 70 32.74 -15.31 4.44
N LEU A 71 33.29 -15.74 5.57
CA LEU A 71 34.60 -15.33 6.09
C LEU A 71 35.60 -16.42 5.75
N SER A 72 36.49 -16.15 4.80
CA SER A 72 37.59 -17.05 4.47
C SER A 72 38.74 -16.81 5.43
N THR A 73 39.08 -17.83 6.22
CA THR A 73 40.24 -17.85 7.11
C THR A 73 41.29 -18.83 6.58
N GLY A 74 42.52 -18.78 7.10
CA GLY A 74 43.57 -19.74 6.72
C GLY A 74 43.27 -21.20 7.11
N THR A 75 42.25 -21.44 7.94
CA THR A 75 41.87 -22.76 8.45
C THR A 75 40.51 -23.25 7.96
N GLY A 76 39.75 -22.43 7.22
CA GLY A 76 38.45 -22.81 6.68
C GLY A 76 37.58 -21.61 6.29
N VAL A 77 36.29 -21.88 6.09
CA VAL A 77 35.28 -20.86 5.78
C VAL A 77 34.22 -20.86 6.88
N SER A 78 33.92 -19.68 7.40
CA SER A 78 32.80 -19.48 8.33
C SER A 78 31.67 -18.75 7.60
N SER A 79 30.46 -19.28 7.66
CA SER A 79 29.28 -18.72 6.98
C SER A 79 28.30 -18.10 7.97
N GLN A 80 27.80 -16.92 7.64
CA GLN A 80 26.67 -16.28 8.31
C GLN A 80 25.54 -16.04 7.31
N PHE A 81 24.30 -16.27 7.76
CA PHE A 81 23.11 -16.15 6.91
C PHE A 81 22.27 -14.95 7.32
N VAL A 82 21.83 -14.17 6.34
CA VAL A 82 21.04 -12.95 6.52
C VAL A 82 19.80 -13.02 5.66
N ASN A 83 18.63 -12.76 6.25
CA ASN A 83 17.37 -12.71 5.51
C ASN A 83 16.97 -11.27 5.23
N LEU A 84 16.93 -10.89 3.94
CA LEU A 84 16.47 -9.57 3.51
C LEU A 84 14.97 -9.62 3.20
N TYR A 85 14.17 -8.85 3.95
CA TYR A 85 12.74 -8.68 3.69
C TYR A 85 12.46 -7.31 3.07
N VAL A 86 12.04 -7.29 1.81
CA VAL A 86 11.65 -6.05 1.13
C VAL A 86 10.15 -5.83 1.29
N VAL A 87 9.77 -4.83 2.09
CA VAL A 87 8.39 -4.43 2.33
C VAL A 87 8.07 -3.12 1.60
N VAL A 88 6.86 -3.04 1.04
CA VAL A 88 6.33 -1.84 0.40
C VAL A 88 5.17 -1.35 1.27
N PRO A 89 5.27 -0.15 1.89
CA PRO A 89 4.15 0.41 2.63
C PRO A 89 2.93 0.58 1.73
N GLN A 90 1.74 0.41 2.30
CA GLN A 90 0.48 0.49 1.56
C GLN A 90 -0.45 1.49 2.23
N ALA A 91 -0.86 2.50 1.48
CA ALA A 91 -1.88 3.45 1.88
C ALA A 91 -3.28 2.87 1.64
N SER A 92 -4.24 3.31 2.45
CA SER A 92 -5.66 2.99 2.31
C SER A 92 -6.48 4.14 2.86
N ILE A 93 -7.44 4.64 2.09
CA ILE A 93 -8.40 5.65 2.57
C ILE A 93 -9.59 4.91 3.17
N MET A 94 -9.90 5.19 4.43
CA MET A 94 -10.93 4.51 5.20
C MET A 94 -12.33 4.94 4.76
N GLY A 95 -13.15 3.98 4.35
CA GLY A 95 -14.53 4.19 3.95
C GLY A 95 -14.79 3.62 2.57
N SER A 96 -15.50 4.38 1.74
CA SER A 96 -15.85 3.95 0.38
C SER A 96 -14.86 4.49 -0.64
N LYS A 97 -14.84 3.90 -1.84
CA LYS A 97 -14.06 4.46 -2.97
C LYS A 97 -14.65 5.77 -3.48
N ASP A 98 -15.97 5.95 -3.31
CA ASP A 98 -16.72 7.12 -3.73
C ASP A 98 -17.46 7.72 -2.52
N TYR A 99 -17.24 9.02 -2.26
CA TYR A 99 -17.89 9.80 -1.21
C TYR A 99 -18.87 10.78 -1.83
N HIS A 100 -20.00 10.95 -1.17
CA HIS A 100 -21.02 11.92 -1.53
C HIS A 100 -21.21 12.89 -0.37
N VAL A 101 -20.90 14.15 -0.61
CA VAL A 101 -20.85 15.18 0.44
C VAL A 101 -21.77 16.32 0.04
N GLN A 102 -22.51 16.90 0.99
CA GLN A 102 -23.42 18.00 0.70
C GLN A 102 -22.65 19.33 0.60
N LEU A 103 -23.11 20.24 -0.25
CA LEU A 103 -22.58 21.59 -0.37
C LEU A 103 -22.64 22.32 0.98
N GLY A 104 -21.55 22.99 1.34
CA GLY A 104 -21.36 23.67 2.62
C GLY A 104 -21.04 22.75 3.81
N SER A 105 -21.06 21.43 3.64
CA SER A 105 -20.67 20.48 4.70
C SER A 105 -19.16 20.22 4.71
N THR A 106 -18.68 19.37 5.62
CA THR A 106 -17.25 19.09 5.81
C THR A 106 -16.87 17.76 5.15
N ILE A 107 -15.84 17.77 4.31
CA ILE A 107 -15.18 16.56 3.79
C ILE A 107 -14.14 16.11 4.83
N ASN A 108 -14.19 14.83 5.22
CA ASN A 108 -13.25 14.22 6.15
C ASN A 108 -12.77 12.89 5.57
N LEU A 109 -11.49 12.83 5.20
CA LEU A 109 -10.84 11.64 4.65
C LEU A 109 -9.72 11.19 5.57
N VAL A 110 -9.80 9.93 6.01
CA VAL A 110 -8.80 9.31 6.86
C VAL A 110 -7.99 8.31 6.05
N CYS A 111 -6.70 8.56 5.90
CA CYS A 111 -5.75 7.66 5.27
C CYS A 111 -4.94 6.91 6.34
N VAL A 112 -4.81 5.60 6.15
CA VAL A 112 -3.98 4.72 6.99
C VAL A 112 -2.93 4.06 6.12
N ILE A 113 -1.66 4.25 6.49
CA ILE A 113 -0.51 3.63 5.86
C ILE A 113 0.04 2.54 6.78
N LYS A 114 0.14 1.32 6.25
CA LYS A 114 0.61 0.12 6.97
C LYS A 114 1.89 -0.43 6.35
N HIS A 115 2.54 -1.33 7.07
CA HIS A 115 3.74 -2.06 6.63
C HIS A 115 4.93 -1.14 6.30
N SER A 116 4.99 0.03 6.96
CA SER A 116 6.18 0.87 6.92
C SER A 116 7.20 0.33 7.93
N PRO A 117 8.43 0.01 7.50
CA PRO A 117 9.45 -0.52 8.40
C PRO A 117 10.09 0.56 9.28
N THR A 118 9.92 1.83 8.92
CA THR A 118 10.28 3.01 9.71
C THR A 118 9.09 3.97 9.77
N PRO A 119 8.95 4.76 10.85
CA PRO A 119 7.90 5.78 10.94
C PRO A 119 8.02 6.78 9.79
N LEU A 120 6.92 7.02 9.08
CA LEU A 120 6.87 8.02 8.00
C LEU A 120 6.85 9.42 8.61
N GLN A 121 7.67 10.33 8.10
CA GLN A 121 7.71 11.72 8.60
C GLN A 121 6.60 12.61 7.98
N TYR A 122 6.15 12.30 6.76
CA TYR A 122 5.19 13.11 6.02
C TYR A 122 4.23 12.24 5.20
N VAL A 123 2.96 12.68 5.11
CA VAL A 123 1.93 12.12 4.24
C VAL A 123 1.37 13.24 3.37
N PHE A 124 1.30 13.00 2.06
CA PHE A 124 0.85 13.96 1.07
C PHE A 124 -0.56 13.61 0.61
N TRP A 125 -1.39 14.64 0.51
CA TRP A 125 -2.72 14.60 -0.07
C TRP A 125 -2.73 15.39 -1.37
N TYR A 126 -3.29 14.78 -2.40
CA TYR A 126 -3.47 15.37 -3.73
C TYR A 126 -4.96 15.43 -4.06
N HIS A 127 -5.39 16.51 -4.68
CA HIS A 127 -6.70 16.66 -5.32
C HIS A 127 -6.48 16.89 -6.82
N ASN A 128 -6.94 15.96 -7.67
CA ASN A 128 -6.73 16.00 -9.13
C ASN A 128 -5.26 16.31 -9.52
N ASP A 129 -4.32 15.58 -8.90
CA ASP A 129 -2.87 15.73 -9.09
C ASP A 129 -2.23 17.02 -8.53
N HIS A 130 -3.00 17.91 -7.88
CA HIS A 130 -2.48 19.07 -7.16
C HIS A 130 -2.31 18.77 -5.67
N MET A 131 -1.13 19.05 -5.10
CA MET A 131 -0.86 18.83 -3.69
C MET A 131 -1.55 19.88 -2.83
N ILE A 132 -2.38 19.45 -1.88
CA ILE A 132 -3.26 20.34 -1.09
C ILE A 132 -2.85 20.49 0.37
N ASN A 133 -1.78 19.83 0.84
CA ASN A 133 -1.34 19.90 2.24
C ASN A 133 -1.10 21.33 2.75
N TYR A 134 -0.65 22.22 1.85
CA TYR A 134 -0.27 23.59 2.17
C TYR A 134 -1.06 24.62 1.35
N ASP A 135 -2.19 24.21 0.77
CA ASP A 135 -3.02 25.10 -0.04
C ASP A 135 -3.78 26.08 0.87
N THR A 136 -3.31 27.33 0.86
CA THR A 136 -3.91 28.44 1.60
C THR A 136 -4.90 29.25 0.76
N LEU A 137 -4.91 29.06 -0.56
CA LEU A 137 -5.74 29.85 -1.49
C LEU A 137 -7.21 29.47 -1.37
N ARG A 138 -7.49 28.17 -1.29
CA ARG A 138 -8.85 27.67 -1.11
C ARG A 138 -9.38 27.94 0.31
N GLY A 139 -8.51 27.82 1.32
CA GLY A 139 -8.85 28.02 2.74
C GLY A 139 -9.73 26.91 3.34
N GLY A 140 -9.61 26.67 4.64
CA GLY A 140 -10.41 25.63 5.32
C GLY A 140 -9.93 24.19 5.10
N ILE A 141 -8.73 24.00 4.51
CA ILE A 141 -8.02 22.72 4.48
C ILE A 141 -7.21 22.59 5.77
N ASN A 142 -7.33 21.44 6.43
CA ASN A 142 -6.50 21.07 7.56
C ASN A 142 -6.05 19.61 7.40
N VAL A 143 -4.74 19.38 7.49
CA VAL A 143 -4.15 18.04 7.45
C VAL A 143 -3.47 17.76 8.77
N THR A 144 -3.90 16.70 9.44
CA THR A 144 -3.28 16.21 10.67
C THR A 144 -2.70 14.83 10.42
N THR A 145 -1.45 14.60 10.82
CA THR A 145 -0.79 13.30 10.63
C THR A 145 -0.26 12.81 11.97
N ASP A 146 -0.74 11.63 12.36
CA ASP A 146 -0.28 10.90 13.53
C ASP A 146 0.64 9.76 13.08
N THR A 147 1.91 9.85 13.46
CA THR A 147 2.97 8.93 13.05
C THR A 147 3.25 7.95 14.16
N GLY A 148 2.74 6.73 14.04
CA GLY A 148 3.04 5.63 14.95
C GLY A 148 4.17 4.71 14.44
N PRO A 149 4.73 3.86 15.31
CA PRO A 149 5.81 2.93 14.95
C PRO A 149 5.37 1.84 13.96
N VAL A 150 4.08 1.49 13.92
CA VAL A 150 3.55 0.39 13.09
C VAL A 150 2.57 0.90 12.01
N LYS A 151 1.92 2.02 12.27
CA LYS A 151 0.93 2.63 11.38
C LYS A 151 1.09 4.14 11.40
N THR A 152 0.89 4.76 10.24
CA THR A 152 0.76 6.21 10.11
C THR A 152 -0.67 6.51 9.68
N GLN A 153 -1.32 7.44 10.38
CA GLN A 153 -2.67 7.87 10.07
C GLN A 153 -2.65 9.35 9.72
N SER A 154 -3.21 9.71 8.57
CA SER A 154 -3.36 11.10 8.14
C SER A 154 -4.83 11.42 7.93
N ASN A 155 -5.29 12.52 8.48
CA ASN A 155 -6.66 13.00 8.38
C ASN A 155 -6.68 14.33 7.63
N LEU A 156 -7.32 14.33 6.47
CA LEU A 156 -7.60 15.50 5.66
C LEU A 156 -9.02 15.97 5.95
N VAL A 157 -9.13 17.19 6.46
CA VAL A 157 -10.40 17.88 6.72
C VAL A 157 -10.48 19.09 5.82
N ILE A 158 -11.61 19.19 5.12
CA ILE A 158 -11.95 20.29 4.23
C ILE A 158 -13.29 20.84 4.68
N SER A 159 -13.30 22.09 5.11
CA SER A 159 -14.50 22.81 5.55
C SER A 159 -15.17 23.54 4.37
N ASP A 160 -16.49 23.78 4.49
CA ASP A 160 -17.30 24.48 3.48
C ASP A 160 -17.15 23.86 2.07
N ALA A 161 -17.69 22.64 1.89
CA ALA A 161 -17.56 21.89 0.64
C ALA A 161 -18.20 22.61 -0.55
N ARG A 162 -17.42 22.81 -1.62
CA ARG A 162 -17.83 23.48 -2.86
C ARG A 162 -17.85 22.50 -4.02
N TYR A 163 -18.51 22.87 -5.12
CA TYR A 163 -18.52 22.04 -6.33
C TYR A 163 -17.10 21.76 -6.86
N GLU A 164 -16.20 22.73 -6.72
CA GLU A 164 -14.77 22.66 -7.08
C GLU A 164 -14.01 21.58 -6.30
N ASP A 165 -14.48 21.21 -5.10
CA ASP A 165 -13.87 20.14 -4.31
C ASP A 165 -14.17 18.75 -4.85
N THR A 166 -15.06 18.63 -5.83
CA THR A 166 -15.33 17.36 -6.50
C THR A 166 -14.08 16.89 -7.24
N GLY A 167 -13.71 15.64 -7.05
CA GLY A 167 -12.54 15.10 -7.73
C GLY A 167 -11.92 13.90 -7.03
N ASN A 168 -10.76 13.53 -7.52
CA ASN A 168 -9.97 12.44 -6.99
C ASN A 168 -9.05 12.93 -5.87
N TYR A 169 -9.18 12.33 -4.70
CA TYR A 169 -8.31 12.58 -3.55
C TYR A 169 -7.35 11.41 -3.38
N THR A 170 -6.06 11.67 -3.48
CA THR A 170 -5.01 10.66 -3.36
C THR A 170 -4.15 10.91 -2.13
N CYS A 171 -4.02 9.90 -1.27
CA CYS A 171 -3.08 9.87 -0.17
C CYS A 171 -1.83 9.08 -0.56
N THR A 172 -0.66 9.67 -0.36
CA THR A 172 0.62 9.04 -0.68
C THR A 172 1.73 9.42 0.30
N ALA A 173 2.77 8.60 0.36
CA ALA A 173 3.98 8.85 1.13
C ALA A 173 5.20 8.29 0.37
N PRO A 174 6.43 8.66 0.76
CA PRO A 174 7.64 8.19 0.07
C PRO A 174 7.70 6.66 -0.03
N ASN A 175 7.95 6.13 -1.24
CA ASN A 175 8.05 4.70 -1.54
C ASN A 175 6.82 3.86 -1.14
N THR A 176 5.64 4.47 -1.09
CA THR A 176 4.40 3.84 -0.65
C THR A 176 3.47 3.60 -1.84
N GLN A 177 2.73 2.50 -1.84
CA GLN A 177 1.62 2.33 -2.76
C GLN A 177 0.48 3.26 -2.34
N SER A 178 0.17 4.25 -3.18
CA SER A 178 -0.85 5.28 -2.91
C SER A 178 -2.26 4.70 -2.93
N ALA A 179 -3.18 5.42 -2.29
CA ALA A 179 -4.61 5.12 -2.30
C ALA A 179 -5.40 6.36 -2.70
N SER A 180 -6.47 6.15 -3.46
CA SER A 180 -7.29 7.22 -4.01
C SER A 180 -8.77 6.93 -3.81
N SER A 181 -9.53 7.98 -3.49
CA SER A 181 -10.99 7.97 -3.39
C SER A 181 -11.56 9.19 -4.10
N ASN A 182 -12.73 9.04 -4.73
CA ASN A 182 -13.42 10.15 -5.37
C ASN A 182 -14.40 10.78 -4.39
N VAL A 183 -14.50 12.10 -4.41
CA VAL A 183 -15.50 12.85 -3.64
C VAL A 183 -16.37 13.63 -4.61
N TYR A 184 -17.69 13.56 -4.41
CA TYR A 184 -18.69 14.25 -5.22
C TYR A 184 -19.51 15.19 -4.34
N VAL A 185 -19.46 16.49 -4.65
CA VAL A 185 -20.18 17.51 -3.90
C VAL A 185 -21.58 17.77 -4.49
N SER A 186 -22.56 17.36 -3.69
CA SER A 186 -24.02 17.33 -3.81
C SER A 186 -24.78 18.58 -3.38
N HIS A 187 -25.87 18.99 -4.05
CA HIS A 187 -26.99 19.54 -3.26
C HIS A 187 -27.73 18.36 -2.59
N GLY A 188 -28.22 18.55 -1.36
CA GLY A 188 -28.78 17.46 -0.52
C GLY A 188 -29.86 16.63 -1.20
N ASP A 189 -30.69 17.26 -2.03
CA ASP A 189 -31.80 16.61 -2.74
C ASP A 189 -31.35 15.55 -3.77
N LYS A 190 -30.17 15.72 -4.36
CA LYS A 190 -29.63 14.77 -5.36
C LYS A 190 -29.02 13.53 -4.72
N MET A 191 -28.61 13.60 -3.45
CA MET A 191 -27.96 12.49 -2.74
C MET A 191 -28.97 11.42 -2.30
N ALA A 192 -30.17 11.84 -1.92
CA ALA A 192 -31.26 10.93 -1.55
C ALA A 192 -31.76 10.06 -2.74
N ALA A 193 -31.69 10.58 -3.96
CA ALA A 193 -32.14 9.86 -5.16
C ALA A 193 -31.24 8.66 -5.53
N ILE A 194 -29.92 8.76 -5.27
CA ILE A 194 -28.95 7.69 -5.58
C ILE A 194 -29.08 6.53 -4.59
N GLN A 195 -29.28 6.83 -3.29
CA GLN A 195 -29.47 5.79 -2.27
C GLN A 195 -30.78 5.00 -2.48
N ARG A 196 -31.85 5.67 -2.95
CA ARG A 196 -33.13 5.00 -3.28
C ARG A 196 -33.00 4.00 -4.43
N ARG A 197 -32.16 4.27 -5.45
CA ARG A 197 -31.93 3.31 -6.55
C ARG A 197 -31.25 2.02 -6.08
N LYS A 198 -30.37 2.10 -5.07
CA LYS A 198 -29.69 0.92 -4.52
C LYS A 198 -30.62 0.09 -3.62
N ALA A 199 -31.57 0.72 -2.94
CA ALA A 199 -32.60 0.05 -2.15
C ALA A 199 -33.76 -0.52 -3.00
N GLY A 200 -34.01 0.04 -4.20
CA GLY A 200 -35.09 -0.39 -5.10
C GLY A 200 -34.80 -1.63 -5.95
N ALA A 201 -33.58 -2.18 -5.92
CA ALA A 201 -33.20 -3.36 -6.70
C ALA A 201 -33.44 -4.69 -5.96
N GLY A 202 -34.08 -4.67 -4.78
CA GLY A 202 -34.22 -5.85 -3.93
C GLY A 202 -35.52 -5.91 -3.13
N ALA A 203 -36.67 -5.62 -3.74
CA ALA A 203 -37.98 -5.98 -3.17
C ALA A 203 -39.06 -5.84 -4.25
N GLY A 204 -39.39 -6.95 -4.91
CA GLY A 204 -40.38 -6.92 -5.99
C GLY A 204 -40.86 -8.29 -6.44
N CYS A 205 -41.15 -9.20 -5.52
CA CYS A 205 -42.07 -10.31 -5.79
C CYS A 205 -42.90 -10.56 -4.53
N LEU A 206 -43.91 -9.71 -4.32
CA LEU A 206 -45.05 -10.05 -3.47
C LEU A 206 -45.72 -11.28 -4.11
N GLN A 207 -45.51 -12.45 -3.50
CA GLN A 207 -46.31 -13.64 -3.80
C GLN A 207 -47.74 -13.34 -3.38
N VAL A 208 -48.56 -12.95 -4.34
CA VAL A 208 -50.01 -13.02 -4.22
C VAL A 208 -50.37 -14.49 -4.41
N THR A 209 -50.70 -15.17 -3.31
CA THR A 209 -51.34 -16.48 -3.34
C THR A 209 -52.68 -16.33 -4.07
N CYS A 210 -52.84 -17.05 -5.19
CA CYS A 210 -54.11 -17.10 -5.92
C CYS A 210 -54.63 -18.54 -5.92
N PRO A 211 -55.41 -18.97 -4.91
CA PRO A 211 -55.85 -20.35 -4.76
C PRO A 211 -57.13 -20.63 -5.55
N TRP A 212 -57.20 -20.31 -6.84
CA TRP A 212 -58.43 -20.48 -7.63
C TRP A 212 -58.16 -20.76 -9.12
N LEU A 213 -57.25 -21.68 -9.48
CA LEU A 213 -57.06 -22.04 -10.90
C LEU A 213 -56.57 -23.49 -11.13
N TRP A 214 -56.92 -24.43 -10.24
CA TRP A 214 -56.68 -25.87 -10.44
C TRP A 214 -57.94 -26.69 -10.73
N SER A 215 -58.98 -26.05 -11.26
CA SER A 215 -60.21 -26.72 -11.70
C SER A 215 -60.42 -26.59 -13.21
N LEU A 216 -59.41 -26.92 -14.03
CA LEU A 216 -59.55 -27.14 -15.48
C LEU A 216 -58.57 -28.21 -15.99
N LEU A 217 -58.35 -29.29 -15.24
CA LEU A 217 -57.73 -30.53 -15.72
C LEU A 217 -58.60 -31.76 -15.46
N TRP A 218 -59.92 -31.57 -15.47
CA TRP A 218 -60.89 -32.66 -15.36
C TRP A 218 -61.99 -32.56 -16.43
N ALA A 219 -61.61 -32.35 -17.69
CA ALA A 219 -62.52 -32.50 -18.83
C ALA A 219 -61.77 -32.55 -20.18
N ALA A 220 -60.86 -33.51 -20.37
CA ALA A 220 -60.28 -33.76 -21.71
C ALA A 220 -59.68 -35.15 -21.94
N PHE A 221 -60.01 -36.18 -21.15
CA PHE A 221 -59.56 -37.56 -21.43
C PHE A 221 -60.65 -38.60 -21.14
N LEU A 222 -61.86 -38.33 -21.61
CA LEU A 222 -62.84 -39.36 -21.94
C LEU A 222 -63.22 -39.19 -23.40
N GLY A 223 -62.73 -40.11 -24.24
CA GLY A 223 -63.24 -40.34 -25.58
C GLY A 223 -62.25 -40.10 -26.71
N LEU A 224 -61.40 -41.09 -27.01
CA LEU A 224 -61.17 -41.61 -28.37
C LEU A 224 -60.19 -42.80 -28.33
N ARG A 225 -60.80 -43.99 -28.40
CA ARG A 225 -60.30 -45.32 -28.80
C ARG A 225 -59.19 -46.00 -28.00
#